data_AF-A0A6L6YH68-F1
#
_entry.id   AF-A0A6L6YH68-F1
#
_cell.length_a   1.000
_cell.length_b   1.000
_cell.length_c   1.000
_cell.angle_alpha   90.00
_cell.angle_beta   90.00
_cell.angle_gamma   90.00
#
_symmetry.space_group_name_H-M   'P 1'
#
loop_
_entity.id
_entity.type
_entity.pdbx_description
1 polymer ?
#
loop_
_entity_poly.entity_id
_entity_poly.type
_entity_poly.pdbx_seq_one_letter_code
_entity_poly.pdbx_strand_id
1 'polypeptide(L)'
;MTIEYSEQLEKFSFDSSISPQYIPYIVYGPDSLGDSVSEAEVQKIDQFLEKYEFVSFDENRLESPDFGRCSISGMQGEVVPAVFINKEAVKEEEQRRATQEKISGMSAENRETFEKVFQAHVNQKEFKEHPKLVESFRSKLADVFVDASRRGIQLKASEKEAPAKEINRER
;
A
#
# COMPACT_ATOMS: atom_id res chain seq x y z
N MET A 1 -7.57 11.20 -6.10
CA MET A 1 -6.99 12.18 -5.16
C MET A 1 -5.78 11.55 -4.50
N THR A 2 -4.72 12.32 -4.30
CA THR A 2 -3.48 11.93 -3.60
C THR A 2 -3.68 12.15 -2.09
N ILE A 3 -3.09 11.33 -1.22
CA ILE A 3 -3.11 11.60 0.23
C ILE A 3 -2.28 12.86 0.49
N GLU A 4 -2.85 13.82 1.22
CA GLU A 4 -2.14 15.03 1.66
C GLU A 4 -0.87 14.66 2.44
N TYR A 5 0.25 15.35 2.19
CA TYR A 5 1.55 14.99 2.76
C TYR A 5 1.54 14.94 4.30
N SER A 6 0.80 15.85 4.95
CA SER A 6 0.64 15.84 6.41
C SER A 6 -0.06 14.57 6.93
N GLU A 7 -1.07 14.05 6.22
CA GLU A 7 -1.70 12.77 6.58
C GLU A 7 -0.72 11.60 6.38
N GLN A 8 0.18 11.70 5.40
CA GLN A 8 1.20 10.68 5.16
C GLN A 8 2.16 10.57 6.35
N LEU A 9 2.63 11.72 6.83
CA LEU A 9 3.49 11.83 8.00
C LEU A 9 2.84 11.27 9.26
N GLU A 10 1.56 11.53 9.50
CA GLU A 10 0.91 11.08 10.73
C GLU A 10 0.59 9.57 10.73
N LYS A 11 0.17 9.01 9.59
CA LYS A 11 -0.34 7.63 9.53
C LYS A 11 0.65 6.59 9.07
N PHE A 12 1.60 6.98 8.21
CA PHE A 12 2.49 6.05 7.53
C PHE A 12 3.96 6.26 7.89
N SER A 13 4.25 7.22 8.78
CA SER A 13 5.59 7.35 9.33
C SER A 13 5.87 6.25 10.37
N PHE A 14 7.15 5.94 10.52
CA PHE A 14 7.65 5.09 11.58
C PHE A 14 9.04 5.56 12.02
N ASP A 15 9.31 5.35 13.31
CA ASP A 15 10.62 5.61 13.89
C ASP A 15 11.62 4.52 13.50
N SER A 16 12.82 4.96 13.19
CA SER A 16 13.93 4.15 12.74
C SER A 16 15.24 4.66 13.31
N SER A 17 16.33 3.98 13.00
CA SER A 17 17.67 4.39 13.40
C SER A 17 18.63 4.13 12.25
N ILE A 18 19.39 5.14 11.87
CA ILE A 18 20.32 5.09 10.73
C ILE A 18 21.71 5.52 11.16
N SER A 19 22.73 5.05 10.46
CA SER A 19 24.10 5.47 10.75
C SER A 19 24.31 6.93 10.33
N PRO A 20 25.00 7.77 11.14
CA PRO A 20 25.30 9.16 10.78
C PRO A 20 25.96 9.30 9.41
N GLN A 21 26.80 8.35 9.03
CA GLN A 21 27.52 8.35 7.76
C GLN A 21 26.60 8.28 6.52
N TYR A 22 25.36 7.81 6.68
CA TYR A 22 24.38 7.73 5.58
C TYR A 22 23.53 8.99 5.46
N ILE A 23 23.50 9.86 6.49
CA ILE A 23 22.66 11.06 6.52
C ILE A 23 22.97 12.01 5.36
N PRO A 24 24.25 12.33 5.03
CA PRO A 24 24.54 13.19 3.89
C PRO A 24 23.86 12.70 2.61
N TYR A 25 24.01 11.41 2.29
CA TYR A 25 23.38 10.80 1.11
C TYR A 25 21.88 10.95 1.07
N ILE A 26 21.24 10.63 2.20
CA ILE A 26 19.78 10.58 2.30
C ILE A 26 19.18 11.98 2.15
N VAL A 27 19.86 12.99 2.71
CA VAL A 27 19.38 14.38 2.74
C VAL A 27 19.76 15.15 1.47
N TYR A 28 21.00 15.01 1.01
CA TYR A 28 21.59 15.84 -0.04
C TYR A 28 21.84 15.10 -1.35
N GLY A 29 21.69 13.77 -1.38
CA GLY A 29 21.83 12.95 -2.58
C GLY A 29 23.22 12.36 -2.81
N PRO A 30 23.43 11.65 -3.92
CA PRO A 30 24.60 10.79 -4.14
C PRO A 30 25.95 11.53 -4.16
N ASP A 31 25.97 12.80 -4.58
CA ASP A 31 27.19 13.61 -4.65
C ASP A 31 27.72 14.05 -3.27
N SER A 32 26.96 13.80 -2.20
CA SER A 32 27.29 14.21 -0.83
C SER A 32 27.97 13.09 0.00
N LEU A 33 28.11 11.91 -0.58
CA LEU A 33 28.75 10.78 0.07
C LEU A 33 30.27 10.94 0.01
N GLY A 34 30.94 10.86 1.17
CA GLY A 34 32.41 10.79 1.19
C GLY A 34 32.92 9.44 0.67
N ASP A 35 34.21 9.37 0.34
CA ASP A 35 34.91 8.15 -0.13
C ASP A 35 34.86 6.96 0.86
N SER A 36 34.30 7.15 2.05
CA SER A 36 34.25 6.17 3.14
C SER A 36 33.13 5.14 3.03
N VAL A 37 32.15 5.33 2.14
CA VAL A 37 31.01 4.40 2.00
C VAL A 37 31.20 3.55 0.76
N SER A 38 31.12 2.24 0.93
CA SER A 38 31.31 1.29 -0.17
C SER A 38 30.11 1.27 -1.14
N GLU A 39 30.33 0.92 -2.41
CA GLU A 39 29.24 0.75 -3.39
C GLU A 39 28.15 -0.23 -2.89
N ALA A 40 28.55 -1.28 -2.17
CA ALA A 40 27.63 -2.25 -1.59
C ALA A 40 26.74 -1.64 -0.48
N GLU A 41 27.23 -0.64 0.24
CA GLU A 41 26.42 0.11 1.21
C GLU A 41 25.51 1.13 0.53
N VAL A 42 25.98 1.82 -0.51
CA VAL A 42 25.14 2.68 -1.35
C VAL A 42 23.94 1.93 -1.87
N GLN A 43 24.17 0.73 -2.42
CA GLN A 43 23.08 -0.12 -2.91
C GLN A 43 22.05 -0.48 -1.82
N LYS A 44 22.48 -0.67 -0.57
CA LYS A 44 21.56 -0.91 0.55
C LYS A 44 20.76 0.34 0.90
N ILE A 45 21.38 1.52 0.87
CA ILE A 45 20.69 2.80 1.08
C ILE A 45 19.63 2.98 -0.01
N ASP A 46 19.98 2.78 -1.28
CA ASP A 46 19.04 2.92 -2.40
C ASP A 46 17.87 1.94 -2.29
N GLN A 47 18.14 0.66 -2.02
CA GLN A 47 17.08 -0.35 -1.81
C GLN A 47 16.14 0.00 -0.64
N PHE A 48 16.67 0.65 0.40
CA PHE A 48 15.86 1.13 1.51
C PHE A 48 15.00 2.33 1.07
N LEU A 49 15.59 3.30 0.37
CA LEU A 49 14.91 4.50 -0.12
C LEU A 49 13.93 4.24 -1.27
N GLU A 50 14.01 3.11 -1.96
CA GLU A 50 12.97 2.65 -2.89
C GLU A 50 11.65 2.39 -2.16
N LYS A 51 11.72 1.82 -0.95
CA LYS A 51 10.55 1.43 -0.15
C LYS A 51 10.10 2.52 0.81
N TYR A 52 11.04 3.32 1.29
CA TYR A 52 10.82 4.30 2.34
C TYR A 52 11.18 5.71 1.88
N GLU A 53 10.44 6.69 2.35
CA GLU A 53 10.74 8.10 2.16
C GLU A 53 11.32 8.67 3.45
N PHE A 54 12.42 9.41 3.34
CA PHE A 54 13.00 10.08 4.49
C PHE A 54 12.20 11.34 4.85
N VAL A 55 11.99 11.55 6.14
CA VAL A 55 11.27 12.73 6.66
C VAL A 55 12.24 13.63 7.40
N SER A 56 12.85 13.11 8.47
CA SER A 56 13.68 13.88 9.38
C SER A 56 14.52 12.94 10.24
N PHE A 57 15.46 13.52 10.98
CA PHE A 57 16.27 12.82 11.96
C PHE A 57 16.53 13.74 13.17
N ASP A 58 16.93 13.16 14.29
CA ASP A 58 17.27 13.92 15.49
C ASP A 58 18.68 14.53 15.36
N GLU A 59 18.75 15.78 14.94
CA GLU A 59 20.00 16.53 14.80
C GLU A 59 20.81 16.62 16.10
N ASN A 60 20.16 16.62 17.27
CA ASN A 60 20.85 16.68 18.56
C ASN A 60 21.70 15.44 18.82
N ARG A 61 21.39 14.33 18.13
CA ARG A 61 22.11 13.06 18.24
C ARG A 61 23.23 12.91 17.21
N LEU A 62 23.49 13.92 16.37
CA LEU A 62 24.67 13.90 15.50
C LEU A 62 25.98 14.00 16.29
N GLU A 63 26.02 14.88 17.30
CA GLU A 63 27.22 15.07 18.11
C GLU A 63 27.38 14.00 19.21
N SER A 64 26.30 13.29 19.53
CA SER A 64 26.28 12.18 20.49
C SER A 64 25.36 11.05 20.02
N PRO A 65 25.77 10.26 19.00
CA PRO A 65 24.97 9.16 18.48
C PRO A 65 24.74 8.08 19.54
N ASP A 66 23.60 7.42 19.45
CA ASP A 66 23.33 6.24 20.28
C ASP A 66 24.01 5.02 19.66
N PHE A 67 24.29 3.99 20.46
CA PHE A 67 24.77 2.71 19.94
C PHE A 67 23.59 1.77 19.70
N GLY A 68 23.42 1.33 18.45
CA GLY A 68 22.25 0.56 18.06
C GLY A 68 22.41 -0.12 16.71
N ARG A 69 21.33 -0.76 16.25
CA ARG A 69 21.30 -1.43 14.94
C ARG A 69 20.81 -0.45 13.87
N CYS A 70 21.62 -0.21 12.85
CA CYS A 70 21.22 0.58 11.70
C CYS A 70 20.17 -0.18 10.87
N SER A 71 19.06 0.49 10.55
CA SER A 71 17.95 -0.10 9.81
C SER A 71 18.25 -0.33 8.33
N ILE A 72 19.21 0.41 7.78
CA ILE A 72 19.65 0.29 6.38
C ILE A 72 20.69 -0.83 6.25
N SER A 73 21.79 -0.74 7.01
CA SER A 73 22.90 -1.70 6.85
C SER A 73 22.72 -3.00 7.64
N GLY A 74 21.85 -2.98 8.65
CA GLY A 74 21.63 -4.10 9.58
C GLY A 74 22.73 -4.30 10.60
N MET A 75 23.80 -3.48 10.56
CA MET A 75 24.98 -3.57 11.43
C MET A 75 24.75 -2.83 12.75
N GLN A 76 25.43 -3.27 13.82
CA GLN A 76 25.51 -2.50 15.07
C GLN A 76 26.61 -1.43 14.97
N GLY A 77 26.32 -0.25 15.48
CA GLY A 77 27.24 0.88 15.47
C GLY A 77 26.58 2.15 16.01
N GLU A 78 27.21 3.29 15.74
CA GLU A 78 26.62 4.60 15.99
C GLU A 78 25.41 4.83 15.07
N VAL A 79 24.30 5.23 15.68
CA VAL A 79 23.03 5.49 15.01
C VAL A 79 22.36 6.75 15.55
N VAL A 80 21.56 7.37 14.68
CA VAL A 80 20.73 8.53 14.98
C VAL A 80 19.26 8.15 14.73
N PRO A 81 18.35 8.51 15.66
CA PRO A 81 16.91 8.36 15.43
C PRO A 81 16.47 9.11 14.17
N ALA A 82 15.70 8.44 13.32
CA ALA A 82 15.20 9.00 12.08
C ALA A 82 13.77 8.54 11.80
N VAL A 83 13.01 9.38 11.12
CA VAL A 83 11.62 9.13 10.76
C VAL A 83 11.53 8.90 9.27
N PHE A 84 10.81 7.84 8.89
CA PHE A 84 10.58 7.47 7.50
C PHE A 84 9.11 7.19 7.23
N ILE A 85 8.64 7.42 6.00
CA ILE A 85 7.31 7.02 5.53
C ILE A 85 7.41 5.74 4.70
N ASN A 86 6.48 4.81 4.88
CA ASN A 86 6.34 3.65 3.99
C ASN A 86 5.59 4.00 2.70
N LYS A 87 6.31 4.06 1.58
CA LYS A 87 5.75 4.44 0.27
C LYS A 87 4.74 3.43 -0.27
N GLU A 88 4.94 2.14 -0.01
CA GLU A 88 4.00 1.09 -0.44
C GLU A 88 2.68 1.20 0.33
N ALA A 89 2.73 1.43 1.64
CA ALA A 89 1.54 1.59 2.46
C ALA A 89 0.71 2.83 2.06
N VAL A 90 1.38 3.95 1.74
CA VAL A 90 0.72 5.15 1.19
C VAL A 90 0.01 4.83 -0.12
N LYS A 91 0.68 4.14 -1.05
CA LYS A 91 0.10 3.76 -2.36
C LYS A 91 -1.10 2.82 -2.22
N GLU A 92 -1.01 1.82 -1.33
CA GLU A 92 -2.11 0.89 -1.07
C GLU A 92 -3.35 1.63 -0.52
N GLU A 93 -3.15 2.59 0.39
CA GLU A 93 -4.25 3.42 0.92
C GLU A 93 -4.84 4.35 -0.14
N GLU A 94 -4.01 4.98 -0.98
CA GLU A 94 -4.48 5.80 -2.11
C GLU A 94 -5.36 5.01 -3.07
N GLN A 95 -4.94 3.79 -3.40
CA GLN A 95 -5.72 2.89 -4.25
C GLN A 95 -7.05 2.52 -3.59
N ARG A 96 -7.05 2.25 -2.28
CA ARG A 96 -8.27 1.95 -1.52
C ARG A 96 -9.23 3.14 -1.54
N ARG A 97 -8.75 4.36 -1.30
CA ARG A 97 -9.56 5.59 -1.36
C ARG A 97 -10.11 5.85 -2.76
N ALA A 98 -9.27 5.75 -3.79
CA ALA A 98 -9.70 5.92 -5.18
C ALA A 98 -10.77 4.89 -5.59
N THR A 99 -10.64 3.66 -5.09
CA THR A 99 -11.65 2.61 -5.29
C THR A 99 -12.96 2.95 -4.56
N GLN A 100 -12.89 3.42 -3.32
CA GLN A 100 -14.05 3.84 -2.55
C GLN A 100 -14.78 5.02 -3.21
N GLU A 101 -14.05 5.99 -3.75
CA GLU A 101 -14.60 7.12 -4.50
C GLU A 101 -15.35 6.65 -5.74
N LYS A 102 -14.76 5.75 -6.54
CA LYS A 102 -15.43 5.13 -7.70
C LYS A 102 -16.76 4.51 -7.29
N ILE A 103 -16.79 3.71 -6.22
CA ILE A 103 -17.99 3.05 -5.71
C ILE A 103 -19.02 4.07 -5.22
N SER A 104 -18.57 5.14 -4.54
CA SER A 104 -19.46 6.21 -4.06
C SER A 104 -20.08 7.03 -5.20
N GLY A 105 -19.38 7.18 -6.33
CA GLY A 105 -19.88 7.85 -7.52
C GLY A 105 -20.85 7.03 -8.37
N MET A 106 -20.98 5.72 -8.11
CA MET A 106 -21.95 4.86 -8.82
C MET A 106 -23.39 5.20 -8.44
N SER A 107 -24.34 4.88 -9.31
CA SER A 107 -25.77 4.87 -8.96
C SER A 107 -26.05 3.88 -7.82
N ALA A 108 -27.11 4.10 -7.06
CA ALA A 108 -27.48 3.22 -5.95
C ALA A 108 -27.68 1.76 -6.41
N GLU A 109 -28.33 1.55 -7.57
CA GLU A 109 -28.54 0.22 -8.16
C GLU A 109 -27.23 -0.48 -8.53
N ASN A 110 -26.29 0.25 -9.14
CA ASN A 110 -24.98 -0.31 -9.51
C ASN A 110 -24.13 -0.60 -8.27
N ARG A 111 -24.24 0.23 -7.23
CA ARG A 111 -23.55 0.00 -5.96
C ARG A 111 -24.07 -1.23 -5.22
N GLU A 112 -25.38 -1.44 -5.18
CA GLU A 112 -25.97 -2.65 -4.60
C GLU A 112 -25.54 -3.89 -5.37
N THR A 113 -25.55 -3.83 -6.70
CA THR A 113 -25.11 -4.95 -7.54
C THR A 113 -23.62 -5.24 -7.38
N PHE A 114 -22.79 -4.20 -7.32
CA PHE A 114 -21.37 -4.31 -7.02
C PHE A 114 -21.14 -5.06 -5.71
N GLU A 115 -21.83 -4.67 -4.63
CA GLU A 115 -21.64 -5.28 -3.32
C GLU A 115 -22.06 -6.77 -3.31
N LYS A 116 -23.18 -7.11 -3.96
CA LYS A 116 -23.61 -8.51 -4.11
C LYS A 116 -22.55 -9.36 -4.83
N VAL A 117 -22.02 -8.86 -5.95
CA VAL A 117 -20.98 -9.56 -6.72
C VAL A 117 -19.69 -9.69 -5.91
N PHE A 118 -19.29 -8.62 -5.22
CA PHE A 118 -18.10 -8.59 -4.39
C PHE A 118 -18.18 -9.63 -3.26
N GLN A 119 -19.27 -9.63 -2.47
CA GLN A 119 -19.48 -10.56 -1.37
C GLN A 119 -19.57 -12.03 -1.83
N ALA A 120 -20.17 -12.29 -2.99
CA ALA A 120 -20.24 -13.64 -3.54
C ALA A 120 -18.85 -14.23 -3.85
N HIS A 121 -17.86 -13.38 -4.19
CA HIS A 121 -16.51 -13.83 -4.53
C HIS A 121 -15.57 -13.83 -3.33
N VAL A 122 -15.61 -12.82 -2.46
CA VAL A 122 -14.70 -12.72 -1.29
C VAL A 122 -14.92 -13.85 -0.28
N ASN A 123 -16.10 -14.46 -0.26
CA ASN A 123 -16.38 -15.62 0.58
C ASN A 123 -15.70 -16.94 0.13
N GLN A 124 -15.11 -16.96 -1.06
CA GLN A 124 -14.38 -18.12 -1.58
C GLN A 124 -13.06 -18.35 -0.81
N LYS A 125 -12.57 -19.59 -0.85
CA LYS A 125 -11.43 -20.03 -0.02
C LYS A 125 -10.15 -19.27 -0.38
N GLU A 126 -9.98 -18.99 -1.67
CA GLU A 126 -8.84 -18.29 -2.26
C GLU A 126 -8.64 -16.89 -1.66
N PHE A 127 -9.73 -16.17 -1.38
CA PHE A 127 -9.68 -14.82 -0.80
C PHE A 127 -9.44 -14.83 0.72
N LYS A 128 -9.82 -15.91 1.41
CA LYS A 128 -9.53 -16.08 2.85
C LYS A 128 -8.04 -16.37 3.09
N GLU A 129 -7.43 -17.14 2.19
CA GLU A 129 -6.00 -17.48 2.27
C GLU A 129 -5.10 -16.32 1.82
N HIS A 130 -5.62 -15.40 0.99
CA HIS A 130 -4.87 -14.26 0.48
C HIS A 130 -5.63 -12.93 0.60
N PRO A 131 -5.61 -12.29 1.79
CA PRO A 131 -6.32 -11.03 2.04
C PRO A 131 -5.93 -9.90 1.08
N LYS A 132 -4.67 -9.86 0.61
CA LYS A 132 -4.21 -8.86 -0.38
C LYS A 132 -4.96 -8.96 -1.72
N LEU A 133 -5.46 -10.14 -2.08
CA LEU A 133 -6.25 -10.30 -3.30
C LEU A 133 -7.61 -9.61 -3.21
N VAL A 134 -8.18 -9.49 -2.01
CA VAL A 134 -9.50 -8.88 -1.79
C VAL A 134 -9.52 -7.42 -2.27
N GLU A 135 -8.55 -6.61 -1.86
CA GLU A 135 -8.49 -5.20 -2.26
C GLU A 135 -8.20 -5.04 -3.76
N SER A 136 -7.31 -5.86 -4.32
CA SER A 136 -7.04 -5.82 -5.77
C SER A 136 -8.26 -6.22 -6.60
N PHE A 137 -9.03 -7.20 -6.15
CA PHE A 137 -10.28 -7.63 -6.79
C PHE A 137 -11.34 -6.54 -6.66
N ARG A 138 -11.49 -5.94 -5.48
CA ARG A 138 -12.39 -4.82 -5.23
C ARG A 138 -12.13 -3.66 -6.18
N SER A 139 -10.87 -3.29 -6.34
CA SER A 139 -10.42 -2.21 -7.23
C SER A 139 -10.77 -2.50 -8.70
N LYS A 140 -10.39 -3.69 -9.20
CA LYS A 140 -10.71 -4.11 -10.58
C LYS A 140 -12.20 -4.22 -10.84
N LEU A 141 -12.96 -4.76 -9.89
CA LEU A 141 -14.41 -4.85 -10.01
C LEU A 141 -15.04 -3.46 -10.10
N ALA A 142 -14.53 -2.49 -9.32
CA ALA A 142 -15.03 -1.13 -9.36
C ALA A 142 -14.78 -0.48 -10.73
N ASP A 143 -13.61 -0.73 -11.34
CA ASP A 143 -13.30 -0.26 -12.69
C ASP A 143 -14.26 -0.81 -13.74
N VAL A 144 -14.59 -2.10 -13.67
CA VAL A 144 -15.56 -2.73 -14.58
C VAL A 144 -16.94 -2.08 -14.47
N PHE A 145 -17.41 -1.80 -13.24
CA PHE A 145 -18.70 -1.14 -13.02
C PHE A 145 -18.71 0.32 -13.51
N VAL A 146 -17.62 1.05 -13.29
CA VAL A 146 -17.47 2.44 -13.80
C VAL A 146 -17.48 2.43 -15.34
N ASP A 147 -16.73 1.54 -15.98
CA ASP A 147 -16.66 1.46 -17.44
C ASP A 147 -17.97 0.99 -18.07
N ALA A 148 -18.66 0.02 -17.46
CA ALA A 148 -20.00 -0.38 -17.89
C ALA A 148 -20.99 0.78 -17.80
N SER A 149 -20.98 1.52 -16.68
CA SER A 149 -21.83 2.70 -16.48
C SER A 149 -21.57 3.79 -17.53
N ARG A 150 -20.29 4.07 -17.85
CA ARG A 150 -19.90 5.02 -18.90
C ARG A 150 -20.39 4.62 -20.28
N ARG A 151 -20.52 3.31 -20.54
CA ARG A 151 -21.04 2.75 -21.80
C ARG A 151 -22.56 2.62 -21.80
N GLY A 152 -23.25 3.05 -20.74
CA GLY A 152 -24.70 2.90 -20.59
C GLY A 152 -25.15 1.45 -20.33
N ILE A 153 -24.23 0.57 -19.94
CA ILE A 153 -24.50 -0.84 -19.67
C ILE A 153 -24.78 -1.00 -18.17
N GLN A 154 -25.96 -1.50 -17.84
CA GLN A 154 -26.31 -1.88 -16.47
C GLN A 154 -25.86 -3.33 -16.20
N LEU A 155 -24.91 -3.50 -15.29
CA LEU A 155 -24.53 -4.83 -14.81
C LEU A 155 -25.57 -5.30 -13.80
N LYS A 156 -26.08 -6.52 -13.98
CA LYS A 156 -26.98 -7.18 -13.03
C LYS A 156 -26.25 -8.36 -12.41
N ALA A 157 -26.41 -8.56 -11.10
CA ALA A 157 -25.94 -9.79 -10.46
C ALA A 157 -26.74 -10.94 -11.08
N SER A 158 -26.05 -11.90 -11.67
CA SER A 158 -26.69 -13.13 -12.12
C SER A 158 -27.28 -13.81 -10.89
N GLU A 159 -28.60 -13.89 -10.81
CA GLU A 159 -29.25 -14.91 -10.01
C GLU A 159 -28.82 -16.23 -10.65
N LYS A 160 -27.84 -16.91 -10.05
CA LYS A 160 -27.72 -18.35 -10.31
C LYS A 160 -29.05 -18.92 -9.88
N GLU A 161 -29.91 -19.23 -10.85
CA GLU A 161 -31.02 -20.15 -10.63
C GLU A 161 -30.42 -21.35 -9.89
N ALA A 162 -30.90 -21.57 -8.66
CA ALA A 162 -30.61 -22.79 -7.93
C ALA A 162 -30.86 -23.96 -8.90
N PRO A 163 -29.98 -24.99 -8.96
CA PRO A 163 -30.19 -26.09 -9.88
C PRO A 163 -31.61 -26.61 -9.66
N ALA A 164 -32.42 -26.55 -10.72
CA ALA A 164 -33.81 -26.96 -10.69
C ALA A 164 -33.89 -28.32 -10.00
N LYS A 165 -34.63 -28.41 -8.89
CA LYS A 165 -34.98 -29.70 -8.31
C LYS A 165 -35.62 -30.51 -9.43
N GLU A 166 -34.96 -31.58 -9.86
CA GLU A 166 -35.59 -32.62 -10.67
C GLU A 166 -36.79 -33.13 -9.88
N ILE A 167 -37.97 -32.67 -10.27
CA ILE A 167 -39.23 -33.29 -9.88
C ILE A 167 -39.32 -34.56 -10.74
N ASN A 168 -38.72 -35.65 -10.28
CA ASN A 168 -39.09 -36.97 -10.76
C ASN A 168 -40.47 -37.32 -10.20
N ARG A 169 -41.50 -36.92 -10.95
CA ARG A 169 -42.79 -37.60 -11.01
C ARG A 169 -42.60 -38.84 -11.86
N GLU A 170 -42.87 -40.00 -11.30
CA GLU A 170 -43.49 -41.19 -11.93
C GLU A 170 -43.59 -42.25 -10.82
N ARG A 171 -44.77 -42.40 -10.20
CA ARG A 171 -45.85 -43.35 -10.55
C ARG A 171 -45.49 -44.80 -10.25
#